data_AF-A0A2E5H0N5-F1
#
_entry.id   AF-A0A2E5H0N5-F1
#
_cell.length_a   1.000
_cell.length_b   1.000
_cell.length_c   1.000
_cell.angle_alpha   90.00
_cell.angle_beta   90.00
_cell.angle_gamma   90.00
#
_symmetry.space_group_name_H-M   'P 1'
#
loop_
_entity.id
_entity.type
_entity.pdbx_description
1 polymer ?
#
loop_
_entity_poly.entity_id
_entity_poly.type
_entity_poly.pdbx_seq_one_letter_code
_entity_poly.pdbx_strand_id
1 'polypeptide(L)'
;MRQAVLNDERIEKGEPVDEKVEEGRVWVWPDLVYTELICLILCSVVLIVWSILLDAPLEQPANSAATPNPSKAPWYFLGLQEMLVYFDPWLAGVVLPTLIIVGLMAIPYIDTNPKGNGYYTFKERKVEISIFLFGFVVLWSSLIVLGTFLRGPNWNFFGPFEYWDIHKLEALTNVNLSEYIWLRGLGVGLPSQWFIREFFGILLTLIYIFALPLLLAKSFLKGYYEKLGPARYYVGIFLFLMMLSLPVKMLARWLFNLKYVVAIPEFFFNI
;
A
#
# COMPACT_ATOMS: atom_id res chain seq x y z
N MET A 1 18.56 4.45 -11.09
CA MET A 1 19.51 3.75 -10.17
C MET A 1 20.97 3.95 -10.55
N ARG A 2 21.38 3.86 -11.84
CA ARG A 2 22.80 4.00 -12.23
C ARG A 2 23.49 5.28 -11.71
N GLN A 3 22.86 6.45 -11.90
CA GLN A 3 23.43 7.72 -11.45
C GLN A 3 23.61 7.79 -9.92
N ALA A 4 22.65 7.25 -9.15
CA ALA A 4 22.77 7.16 -7.69
C ALA A 4 24.00 6.34 -7.25
N VAL A 5 24.28 5.21 -7.92
CA VAL A 5 25.44 4.37 -7.64
C VAL A 5 26.74 5.09 -7.96
N LEU A 6 26.81 5.77 -9.12
CA LEU A 6 27.99 6.53 -9.51
C LEU A 6 28.27 7.68 -8.53
N ASN A 7 27.23 8.40 -8.10
CA ASN A 7 27.36 9.45 -7.09
C ASN A 7 27.81 8.88 -5.74
N ASP A 8 27.28 7.74 -5.33
CA ASP A 8 27.69 7.06 -4.11
C ASP A 8 29.18 6.64 -4.17
N GLU A 9 29.68 6.18 -5.32
CA GLU A 9 31.09 5.86 -5.54
C GLU A 9 31.98 7.12 -5.54
N ARG A 10 31.52 8.23 -6.12
CA ARG A 10 32.24 9.52 -6.09
C ARG A 10 32.37 10.06 -4.67
N ILE A 11 31.27 10.02 -3.90
CA ILE A 11 31.26 10.43 -2.50
C ILE A 11 32.27 9.59 -1.68
N GLU A 12 32.36 8.28 -1.94
CA GLU A 12 33.34 7.41 -1.28
C GLU A 12 34.80 7.75 -1.63
N LYS A 13 35.03 8.26 -2.84
CA LYS A 13 36.35 8.77 -3.27
C LYS A 13 36.64 10.19 -2.78
N GLY A 14 35.71 10.84 -2.09
CA GLY A 14 35.82 12.25 -1.69
C GLY A 14 35.61 13.24 -2.85
N GLU A 15 35.07 12.77 -3.98
CA GLU A 15 34.76 13.57 -5.15
C GLU A 15 33.35 14.18 -5.03
N PRO A 16 33.11 15.37 -5.60
CA PRO A 16 31.76 15.93 -5.69
C PRO A 16 30.83 15.05 -6.54
N VAL A 17 29.54 15.02 -6.17
CA VAL A 17 28.49 14.38 -6.96
C VAL A 17 28.37 15.01 -8.34
N ASP A 18 27.92 14.24 -9.32
CA ASP A 18 27.87 14.64 -10.72
C ASP A 18 27.07 15.92 -10.93
N GLU A 19 25.94 16.06 -10.25
CA GLU A 19 25.05 17.21 -10.30
C GLU A 19 25.68 18.51 -9.74
N LYS A 20 26.78 18.41 -8.99
CA LYS A 20 27.57 19.57 -8.52
C LYS A 20 28.74 19.89 -9.43
N VAL A 21 29.19 18.94 -10.25
CA VAL A 21 30.29 19.11 -11.21
C VAL A 21 29.75 19.64 -12.53
N GLU A 22 28.61 19.10 -12.98
CA GLU A 22 27.87 19.60 -14.12
C GLU A 22 26.97 20.77 -13.71
N GLU A 23 27.53 21.97 -13.58
CA GLU A 23 26.75 23.22 -13.63
C GLU A 23 26.21 23.53 -15.04
N GLY A 24 26.27 22.56 -15.97
CA GLY A 24 25.89 22.68 -17.37
C GLY A 24 24.38 22.89 -17.55
N ARG A 25 23.90 24.10 -17.26
CA ARG A 25 22.53 24.51 -17.56
C ARG A 25 22.36 24.48 -19.07
N VAL A 26 21.50 23.58 -19.53
CA VAL A 26 21.03 23.57 -20.92
C VAL A 26 19.96 24.63 -21.14
N TRP A 27 19.80 25.09 -22.37
CA TRP A 27 18.78 26.08 -22.66
C TRP A 27 17.41 25.40 -22.69
N VAL A 28 16.41 26.00 -22.05
CA VAL A 28 15.01 25.53 -22.15
C VAL A 28 14.58 25.44 -23.60
N TRP A 29 14.90 26.50 -24.36
CA TRP A 29 14.80 26.50 -25.81
C TRP A 29 16.20 26.66 -26.40
N PRO A 30 16.68 25.76 -27.28
CA PRO A 30 15.91 24.73 -27.98
C PRO A 30 15.84 23.36 -27.25
N ASP A 31 16.75 23.08 -26.32
CA ASP A 31 17.10 21.71 -25.93
C ASP A 31 15.94 20.95 -25.24
N LEU A 32 15.28 21.57 -24.25
CA LEU A 32 14.16 20.92 -23.55
C LEU A 32 12.91 20.85 -24.45
N VAL A 33 12.56 21.95 -25.11
CA VAL A 33 11.31 22.05 -25.88
C VAL A 33 11.29 21.10 -27.09
N TYR A 34 12.40 20.93 -27.82
CA TYR A 34 12.45 19.93 -28.88
C TYR A 34 12.33 18.51 -28.34
N THR A 35 12.96 18.21 -27.19
CA THR A 35 12.85 16.90 -26.55
C THR A 35 11.40 16.62 -26.15
N GLU A 36 10.73 17.57 -25.51
CA GLU A 36 9.31 17.47 -25.13
C GLU A 36 8.39 17.31 -26.34
N LEU A 37 8.64 18.06 -27.43
CA LEU A 37 7.88 17.95 -28.67
C LEU A 37 8.02 16.56 -29.29
N ILE A 38 9.23 16.00 -29.33
CA ILE A 38 9.48 14.64 -29.82
C ILE A 38 8.73 13.63 -28.94
N CYS A 39 8.83 13.74 -27.61
CA CYS A 39 8.09 12.89 -26.68
C CYS A 39 6.57 13.00 -26.89
N LEU A 40 6.03 14.20 -27.08
CA LEU A 40 4.61 14.44 -27.32
C LEU A 40 4.15 13.76 -28.62
N ILE A 41 4.90 13.93 -29.71
CA ILE A 41 4.58 13.30 -31.00
C ILE A 41 4.62 11.77 -30.85
N LEU A 42 5.67 11.23 -30.23
CA LEU A 42 5.79 9.78 -30.00
C LEU A 42 4.65 9.24 -29.15
N CYS A 43 4.34 9.88 -28.01
CA CYS A 43 3.22 9.49 -27.16
C CYS A 43 1.88 9.56 -27.91
N SER A 44 1.67 10.60 -28.72
CA SER A 44 0.45 10.75 -29.52
C SER A 44 0.32 9.64 -30.56
N VAL A 45 1.41 9.32 -31.28
CA VAL A 45 1.44 8.22 -32.24
C VAL A 45 1.15 6.89 -31.53
N VAL A 46 1.79 6.63 -30.39
CA VAL A 46 1.54 5.40 -29.60
C VAL A 46 0.08 5.30 -29.18
N LEU A 47 -0.52 6.39 -28.67
CA LEU A 47 -1.94 6.39 -28.26
C LEU A 47 -2.90 6.21 -29.44
N ILE A 48 -2.63 6.83 -30.59
CA ILE A 48 -3.43 6.66 -31.81
C ILE A 48 -3.34 5.21 -32.31
N VAL A 49 -2.13 4.66 -32.41
CA VAL A 49 -1.92 3.26 -32.83
C VAL A 49 -2.62 2.32 -31.85
N TRP A 50 -2.47 2.53 -30.55
CA TRP A 50 -3.14 1.73 -29.53
C TRP A 50 -4.67 1.79 -29.67
N SER A 51 -5.22 2.98 -29.89
CA SER A 51 -6.67 3.18 -30.07
C SER A 51 -7.23 2.57 -31.36
N ILE A 52 -6.40 2.37 -32.39
CA ILE A 52 -6.81 1.71 -33.64
C ILE A 52 -6.71 0.19 -33.51
N LEU A 53 -5.70 -0.30 -32.79
CA LEU A 53 -5.41 -1.74 -32.69
C LEU A 53 -6.24 -2.46 -31.62
N LEU A 54 -6.69 -1.74 -30.58
CA LEU A 54 -7.40 -2.33 -29.46
C LEU A 54 -8.75 -1.66 -29.28
N ASP A 55 -9.82 -2.43 -29.55
CA ASP A 55 -11.18 -2.00 -29.28
C ASP A 55 -11.39 -1.76 -27.79
N ALA A 56 -12.13 -0.70 -27.46
CA ALA A 56 -12.53 -0.43 -26.09
C ALA A 56 -13.48 -1.54 -25.62
N PRO A 57 -13.22 -2.20 -24.47
CA PRO A 57 -14.11 -3.20 -23.91
C PRO A 57 -15.33 -2.51 -23.28
N LEU A 58 -16.22 -1.98 -24.12
CA LEU A 58 -17.46 -1.35 -23.70
C LEU A 58 -18.51 -2.41 -23.40
N GLU A 59 -19.04 -2.40 -22.18
CA GLU A 59 -20.17 -3.24 -21.79
C GLU A 59 -21.50 -2.68 -22.32
N GLN A 60 -22.57 -3.47 -22.16
CA GLN A 60 -23.92 -3.03 -22.45
C GLN A 60 -24.30 -1.81 -21.58
N PRO A 61 -25.29 -0.99 -22.00
CA PRO A 61 -25.80 0.11 -21.19
C PRO A 61 -26.15 -0.35 -19.78
N ALA A 62 -25.87 0.52 -18.80
CA ALA A 62 -26.03 0.20 -17.38
C ALA A 62 -27.46 -0.29 -17.07
N ASN A 63 -27.54 -1.44 -16.41
CA ASN A 63 -28.79 -2.05 -15.98
C ASN A 63 -28.79 -2.21 -14.45
N SER A 64 -29.72 -1.54 -13.75
CA SER A 64 -29.82 -1.63 -12.29
C SER A 64 -30.22 -3.02 -11.78
N ALA A 65 -30.78 -3.87 -12.65
CA ALA A 65 -31.17 -5.24 -12.30
C ALA A 65 -30.05 -6.28 -12.49
N ALA A 66 -28.91 -5.90 -13.06
CA ALA A 66 -27.81 -6.82 -13.36
C ALA A 66 -26.45 -6.21 -13.01
N THR A 67 -25.81 -6.73 -11.97
CA THR A 67 -24.42 -6.37 -11.62
C THR A 67 -23.45 -7.24 -12.41
N PRO A 68 -22.47 -6.67 -13.14
CA PRO A 68 -21.47 -7.44 -13.86
C PRO A 68 -20.61 -8.27 -12.90
N ASN A 69 -20.22 -9.46 -13.33
CA ASN A 69 -19.37 -10.36 -12.56
C ASN A 69 -18.18 -10.85 -13.41
N PRO A 70 -16.93 -10.50 -13.03
CA PRO A 70 -16.55 -9.64 -11.91
C PRO A 70 -16.77 -8.15 -12.19
N SER A 71 -17.23 -7.39 -11.20
CA SER A 71 -17.23 -5.93 -11.27
C SER A 71 -15.82 -5.41 -10.97
N LYS A 72 -14.99 -5.25 -12.00
CA LYS A 72 -13.63 -4.70 -11.86
C LYS A 72 -13.63 -3.18 -11.98
N ALA A 73 -12.97 -2.50 -11.05
CA ALA A 73 -12.67 -1.07 -11.18
C ALA A 73 -11.60 -0.85 -12.26
N PRO A 74 -11.46 0.40 -12.77
CA PRO A 74 -10.32 0.78 -13.60
C PRO A 74 -8.99 0.39 -12.94
N TRP A 75 -7.99 0.03 -13.74
CA TRP A 75 -6.76 -0.62 -13.25
C TRP A 75 -6.01 0.17 -12.17
N TYR A 76 -6.04 1.50 -12.23
CA TYR A 76 -5.41 2.39 -11.24
C TYR A 76 -6.13 2.40 -9.88
N PHE A 77 -7.36 1.88 -9.79
CA PHE A 77 -8.11 1.67 -8.55
C PHE A 77 -8.11 0.21 -8.08
N LEU A 78 -7.58 -0.74 -8.87
CA LEU A 78 -7.59 -2.16 -8.50
C LEU A 78 -6.81 -2.45 -7.21
N GLY A 79 -5.77 -1.66 -6.92
CA GLY A 79 -5.07 -1.76 -5.64
C GLY A 79 -6.01 -1.52 -4.45
N LEU A 80 -6.86 -0.48 -4.52
CA LEU A 80 -7.86 -0.21 -3.49
C LEU A 80 -8.94 -1.29 -3.44
N GLN A 81 -9.38 -1.76 -4.60
CA GLN A 81 -10.39 -2.81 -4.68
C GLN A 81 -9.88 -4.11 -4.05
N GLU A 82 -8.61 -4.45 -4.25
CA GLU A 82 -7.99 -5.61 -3.61
C GLU A 82 -7.89 -5.43 -2.09
N MET A 83 -7.67 -4.22 -1.58
CA MET A 83 -7.68 -3.94 -0.14
C MET A 83 -9.05 -4.20 0.50
N LEU A 84 -10.17 -4.06 -0.24
CA LEU A 84 -11.53 -4.36 0.25
C LEU A 84 -11.75 -5.85 0.56
N VAL A 85 -10.88 -6.74 0.08
CA VAL A 85 -10.93 -8.16 0.44
C VAL A 85 -10.46 -8.38 1.88
N TYR A 86 -9.56 -7.53 2.37
CA TYR A 86 -8.89 -7.69 3.66
C TYR A 86 -9.45 -6.79 4.75
N PHE A 87 -10.01 -5.64 4.37
CA PHE A 87 -10.53 -4.64 5.29
C PHE A 87 -11.96 -4.24 4.97
N ASP A 88 -12.65 -3.74 5.98
CA ASP A 88 -14.00 -3.23 5.84
C ASP A 88 -14.02 -1.94 4.97
N PRO A 89 -15.12 -1.64 4.24
CA PRO A 89 -15.14 -0.55 3.25
C PRO A 89 -14.74 0.83 3.77
N TRP A 90 -15.05 1.16 5.03
CA TRP A 90 -14.66 2.46 5.61
C TRP A 90 -13.14 2.58 5.79
N LEU A 91 -12.46 1.48 6.11
CA LEU A 91 -11.03 1.47 6.35
C LEU A 91 -10.26 1.44 5.02
N ALA A 92 -10.58 0.51 4.12
CA ALA A 92 -9.93 0.39 2.82
C ALA A 92 -10.34 1.50 1.82
N GLY A 93 -11.57 1.98 1.88
CA GLY A 93 -12.09 2.99 0.97
C GLY A 93 -11.81 4.43 1.37
N VAL A 94 -11.66 4.73 2.68
CA VAL A 94 -11.52 6.12 3.17
C VAL A 94 -10.27 6.31 4.00
N VAL A 95 -10.11 5.57 5.10
CA VAL A 95 -9.03 5.82 6.07
C VAL A 95 -7.65 5.56 5.48
N LEU A 96 -7.39 4.36 4.95
CA LEU A 96 -6.08 4.00 4.41
C LEU A 96 -5.68 4.88 3.21
N PRO A 97 -6.55 5.16 2.22
CA PRO A 97 -6.23 6.09 1.14
C PRO A 97 -5.91 7.50 1.65
N THR A 98 -6.67 7.99 2.63
CA THR A 98 -6.41 9.31 3.24
C THR A 98 -5.05 9.32 3.93
N LEU A 99 -4.71 8.26 4.67
CA LEU A 99 -3.41 8.13 5.33
C LEU A 99 -2.25 8.03 4.33
N ILE A 100 -2.44 7.41 3.16
CA ILE A 100 -1.44 7.38 2.10
C ILE A 100 -1.17 8.81 1.61
N ILE A 101 -2.22 9.58 1.29
CA ILE A 101 -2.10 10.96 0.79
C ILE A 101 -1.45 11.87 1.85
N VAL A 102 -1.96 11.83 3.08
CA VAL A 102 -1.39 12.60 4.21
C VAL A 102 0.04 12.17 4.49
N GLY A 103 0.34 10.87 4.41
CA GLY A 103 1.69 10.34 4.59
C GLY A 103 2.67 10.89 3.55
N LEU A 104 2.28 10.93 2.27
CA LEU A 104 3.10 11.51 1.20
C LEU A 104 3.35 13.02 1.42
N MET A 105 2.32 13.77 1.85
CA MET A 105 2.48 15.19 2.21
C MET A 105 3.35 15.40 3.45
N ALA A 106 3.37 14.42 4.38
CA ALA A 106 4.13 14.50 5.61
C ALA A 106 5.62 14.17 5.45
N ILE A 107 6.04 13.50 4.36
CA ILE A 107 7.44 13.13 4.10
C ILE A 107 8.43 14.28 4.38
N PRO A 108 8.30 15.48 3.80
CA PRO A 108 9.27 16.57 4.02
C PRO A 108 9.32 17.09 5.47
N TYR A 109 8.29 16.83 6.28
CA TYR A 109 8.23 17.25 7.68
C TYR A 109 8.77 16.18 8.64
N ILE A 110 8.68 14.91 8.24
CA ILE A 110 9.19 13.77 9.00
C ILE A 110 10.69 13.59 8.72
N ASP A 111 11.09 13.65 7.46
CA ASP A 111 12.47 13.45 7.04
C ASP A 111 13.23 14.77 6.96
N THR A 112 14.05 15.03 7.97
CA THR A 112 14.90 16.22 8.05
C THR A 112 16.35 15.97 7.64
N ASN A 113 16.65 14.84 6.98
CA ASN A 113 18.00 14.57 6.52
C ASN A 113 18.39 15.55 5.39
N PRO A 114 19.44 16.38 5.53
CA PRO A 114 19.83 17.31 4.48
C PRO A 114 20.58 16.64 3.31
N LYS A 115 21.06 15.40 3.51
CA LYS A 115 21.80 14.64 2.50
C LYS A 115 20.85 14.09 1.43
N GLY A 116 21.34 13.84 0.22
CA GLY A 116 20.54 13.36 -0.91
C GLY A 116 19.45 14.33 -1.38
N ASN A 117 19.60 15.62 -1.06
CA ASN A 117 18.70 16.67 -1.57
C ASN A 117 19.30 17.26 -2.86
N GLY A 118 18.57 17.15 -3.96
CA GLY A 118 18.96 17.70 -5.26
C GLY A 118 19.99 16.86 -6.04
N TYR A 119 20.29 15.64 -5.60
CA TYR A 119 21.12 14.67 -6.34
C TYR A 119 20.67 13.25 -6.03
N TYR A 120 20.94 12.33 -6.94
CA TYR A 120 20.61 10.93 -6.72
C TYR A 120 21.64 10.25 -5.82
N THR A 121 21.19 9.58 -4.74
CA THR A 121 22.00 8.73 -3.85
C THR A 121 21.14 7.59 -3.32
N PHE A 122 21.71 6.40 -3.20
CA PHE A 122 21.06 5.31 -2.47
C PHE A 122 21.68 5.14 -1.09
N LYS A 123 23.00 5.26 -0.94
CA LYS A 123 23.70 4.97 0.31
C LYS A 123 23.32 5.92 1.46
N GLU A 124 23.03 7.18 1.17
CA GLU A 124 22.71 8.16 2.21
C GLU A 124 21.26 8.11 2.70
N ARG A 125 20.36 7.43 1.96
CA ARG A 125 18.91 7.35 2.22
C ARG A 125 18.34 5.93 2.05
N LYS A 126 19.15 4.91 2.36
CA LYS A 126 18.80 3.51 2.10
C LYS A 126 17.46 3.12 2.73
N VAL A 127 17.22 3.55 3.96
CA VAL A 127 16.05 3.12 4.72
C VAL A 127 14.79 3.81 4.20
N GLU A 128 14.86 5.12 3.97
CA GLU A 128 13.78 5.94 3.45
C GLU A 128 13.35 5.48 2.05
N ILE A 129 14.32 5.26 1.16
CA ILE A 129 14.07 4.76 -0.19
C ILE A 129 13.50 3.33 -0.14
N SER A 130 14.04 2.46 0.72
CA SER A 130 13.55 1.08 0.83
C SER A 130 12.12 1.01 1.36
N ILE A 131 11.77 1.82 2.36
CA ILE A 131 10.40 1.90 2.89
C ILE A 131 9.45 2.41 1.79
N PHE A 132 9.84 3.45 1.06
CA PHE A 132 9.02 3.97 -0.04
C PHE A 132 8.82 2.93 -1.15
N LEU A 133 9.88 2.27 -1.61
CA LEU A 133 9.79 1.22 -2.64
C LEU A 133 9.01 0.00 -2.15
N PHE A 134 9.11 -0.35 -0.87
CA PHE A 134 8.28 -1.41 -0.29
C PHE A 134 6.79 -1.03 -0.34
N GLY A 135 6.42 0.16 0.12
CA GLY A 135 5.04 0.63 0.07
C GLY A 135 4.49 0.75 -1.36
N PHE A 136 5.28 1.33 -2.27
CA PHE A 136 4.85 1.59 -3.63
C PHE A 136 4.94 0.34 -4.52
N VAL A 137 6.12 -0.26 -4.68
CA VAL A 137 6.32 -1.37 -5.62
C VAL A 137 5.81 -2.68 -5.03
N VAL A 138 6.19 -2.99 -3.78
CA VAL A 138 5.88 -4.31 -3.19
C VAL A 138 4.44 -4.40 -2.74
N LEU A 139 3.86 -3.35 -2.14
CA LEU A 139 2.46 -3.37 -1.72
C LEU A 139 1.54 -2.85 -2.83
N TRP A 140 1.64 -1.57 -3.22
CA TRP A 140 0.64 -0.97 -4.11
C TRP A 140 0.61 -1.58 -5.51
N SER A 141 1.76 -1.66 -6.20
CA SER A 141 1.82 -2.25 -7.54
C SER A 141 1.48 -3.74 -7.55
N SER A 142 1.88 -4.51 -6.53
CA SER A 142 1.54 -5.93 -6.47
C SER A 142 0.04 -6.15 -6.32
N LEU A 143 -0.66 -5.35 -5.49
CA LEU A 143 -2.12 -5.42 -5.36
C LEU A 143 -2.83 -5.13 -6.69
N ILE A 144 -2.35 -4.14 -7.46
CA ILE A 144 -2.87 -3.87 -8.81
C ILE A 144 -2.68 -5.09 -9.71
N VAL A 145 -1.50 -5.70 -9.71
CA VAL A 145 -1.20 -6.90 -10.51
C VAL A 145 -2.09 -8.08 -10.09
N LEU A 146 -2.26 -8.32 -8.78
CA LEU A 146 -3.15 -9.34 -8.24
C LEU A 146 -4.60 -9.12 -8.71
N GLY A 147 -5.14 -7.91 -8.56
CA GLY A 147 -6.50 -7.56 -8.99
C GLY A 147 -6.70 -7.65 -10.51
N THR A 148 -5.68 -7.29 -11.28
CA THR A 148 -5.77 -7.29 -12.75
C THR A 148 -5.77 -8.72 -13.29
N PHE A 149 -4.79 -9.54 -12.89
CA PHE A 149 -4.50 -10.80 -13.56
C PHE A 149 -4.95 -12.05 -12.80
N LEU A 150 -5.12 -11.98 -11.48
CA LEU A 150 -5.38 -13.16 -10.64
C LEU A 150 -6.77 -13.13 -9.97
N ARG A 151 -7.52 -12.04 -10.07
CA ARG A 151 -8.93 -11.96 -9.65
C ARG A 151 -9.87 -12.28 -10.82
N GLY A 152 -10.66 -13.34 -10.68
CA GLY A 152 -11.64 -13.80 -11.67
C GLY A 152 -13.09 -13.62 -11.21
N PRO A 153 -14.03 -14.45 -11.72
CA PRO A 153 -15.43 -14.43 -11.30
C PRO A 153 -15.60 -14.49 -9.78
N ASN A 154 -16.62 -13.79 -9.27
CA ASN A 154 -16.92 -13.62 -7.84
C ASN A 154 -15.78 -12.99 -7.02
N TRP A 155 -14.84 -12.32 -7.69
CA TRP A 155 -13.60 -11.83 -7.09
C TRP A 155 -12.76 -12.94 -6.43
N ASN A 156 -12.89 -14.18 -6.89
CA ASN A 156 -12.07 -15.29 -6.40
C ASN A 156 -10.65 -15.22 -6.94
N PHE A 157 -9.72 -15.81 -6.19
CA PHE A 157 -8.34 -15.95 -6.61
C PHE A 157 -8.21 -17.14 -7.59
N PHE A 158 -7.52 -16.88 -8.70
CA PHE A 158 -7.13 -17.89 -9.67
C PHE A 158 -5.62 -17.81 -9.86
N GLY A 159 -4.93 -18.93 -9.65
CA GLY A 159 -3.49 -19.01 -9.83
C GLY A 159 -3.07 -18.78 -11.29
N PRO A 160 -1.77 -18.56 -11.53
CA PRO A 160 -1.24 -18.52 -12.89
C PRO A 160 -1.64 -19.80 -13.64
N PHE A 161 -2.27 -19.64 -14.81
CA PHE A 161 -2.76 -20.73 -15.68
C PHE A 161 -3.93 -21.56 -15.13
N GLU A 162 -4.55 -21.18 -14.00
CA GLU A 162 -5.79 -21.80 -13.53
C GLU A 162 -6.97 -21.38 -14.42
N TYR A 163 -7.83 -22.34 -14.79
CA TYR A 163 -9.05 -22.04 -15.54
C TYR A 163 -10.06 -21.27 -14.67
N TRP A 164 -10.63 -20.20 -15.22
CA TRP A 164 -11.59 -19.36 -14.52
C TRP A 164 -12.99 -19.98 -14.53
N ASP A 165 -13.25 -20.87 -13.57
CA ASP A 165 -14.58 -21.43 -13.35
C ASP A 165 -15.51 -20.42 -12.65
N ILE A 166 -16.61 -20.08 -13.33
CA ILE A 166 -17.64 -19.16 -12.85
C ILE A 166 -18.40 -19.73 -11.64
N HIS A 167 -18.47 -21.06 -11.53
CA HIS A 167 -19.16 -21.76 -10.46
C HIS A 167 -18.27 -22.02 -9.24
N LYS A 168 -16.98 -21.66 -9.30
CA LYS A 168 -16.11 -21.67 -8.13
C LYS A 168 -16.66 -20.70 -7.10
N LEU A 169 -17.15 -21.25 -5.98
CA LEU A 169 -17.56 -20.50 -4.80
C LEU A 169 -16.63 -20.92 -3.66
N GLU A 170 -15.53 -20.19 -3.48
CA GLU A 170 -14.70 -20.36 -2.29
C GLU A 170 -15.48 -19.82 -1.08
N ALA A 171 -16.03 -20.74 -0.28
CA ALA A 171 -16.60 -20.42 1.01
C ALA A 171 -15.45 -20.02 1.95
N LEU A 172 -15.02 -18.76 1.88
CA LEU A 172 -14.13 -18.18 2.87
C LEU A 172 -14.86 -18.24 4.22
N THR A 173 -14.53 -19.25 5.02
CA THR A 173 -15.03 -19.38 6.39
C THR A 173 -14.48 -18.22 7.19
N ASN A 174 -15.28 -17.18 7.28
CA ASN A 174 -14.90 -15.94 7.92
C ASN A 174 -14.95 -16.12 9.43
N VAL A 175 -13.78 -16.22 10.06
CA VAL A 175 -13.68 -16.38 11.51
C VAL A 175 -13.15 -15.07 12.11
N ASN A 176 -13.82 -14.58 13.15
CA ASN A 176 -13.38 -13.41 13.89
C ASN A 176 -12.37 -13.78 14.97
N LEU A 177 -11.54 -12.82 15.42
CA LEU A 177 -10.57 -13.08 16.49
C LEU A 177 -11.27 -13.51 17.80
N SER A 178 -12.43 -12.94 18.10
CA SER A 178 -13.25 -13.32 19.25
C SER A 178 -13.66 -14.80 19.20
N GLU A 179 -13.99 -15.34 18.03
CA GLU A 179 -14.29 -16.76 17.86
C GLU A 179 -13.08 -17.66 18.10
N TYR A 180 -11.89 -17.24 17.67
CA TYR A 180 -10.65 -17.98 17.96
C TYR A 180 -10.39 -18.10 19.46
N ILE A 181 -10.62 -17.03 20.21
CA ILE A 181 -10.29 -17.00 21.63
C ILE A 181 -11.40 -17.66 22.47
N TRP A 182 -12.65 -17.26 22.28
CA TRP A 182 -13.77 -17.73 23.11
C TRP A 182 -14.21 -19.15 22.74
N LEU A 183 -14.45 -19.42 21.45
CA LEU A 183 -14.95 -20.73 21.02
C LEU A 183 -13.82 -21.76 20.94
N ARG A 184 -12.73 -21.46 20.22
CA ARG A 184 -11.65 -22.45 19.99
C ARG A 184 -10.66 -22.54 21.15
N GLY A 185 -10.35 -21.41 21.79
CA GLY A 185 -9.40 -21.36 22.90
C GLY A 185 -10.03 -21.78 24.24
N LEU A 186 -11.16 -21.16 24.60
CA LEU A 186 -11.80 -21.34 25.92
C LEU A 186 -12.97 -22.33 25.91
N GLY A 187 -13.46 -22.74 24.74
CA GLY A 187 -14.58 -23.69 24.63
C GLY A 187 -15.92 -23.13 25.10
N VAL A 188 -16.05 -21.81 25.23
CA VAL A 188 -17.27 -21.14 25.70
C VAL A 188 -17.98 -20.43 24.56
N GLY A 189 -19.30 -20.28 24.67
CA GLY A 189 -20.08 -19.46 23.73
C GLY A 189 -19.61 -18.01 23.72
N LEU A 190 -19.85 -17.31 22.61
CA LEU A 190 -19.51 -15.89 22.48
C LEU A 190 -20.27 -15.06 23.53
N PRO A 191 -19.57 -14.23 24.34
CA PRO A 191 -20.23 -13.35 25.30
C PRO A 191 -21.25 -12.44 24.61
N SER A 192 -22.42 -12.24 25.24
CA SER A 192 -23.47 -11.35 24.70
C SER A 192 -23.05 -9.88 24.70
N GLN A 193 -22.27 -9.45 25.68
CA GLN A 193 -21.79 -8.07 25.78
C GLN A 193 -20.62 -7.84 24.81
N TRP A 194 -20.79 -6.91 23.87
CA TRP A 194 -19.83 -6.64 22.79
C TRP A 194 -18.42 -6.33 23.31
N PHE A 195 -18.31 -5.58 24.40
CA PHE A 195 -17.02 -5.15 24.96
C PHE A 195 -16.23 -6.30 25.59
N ILE A 196 -16.92 -7.34 26.09
CA ILE A 196 -16.26 -8.56 26.60
C ILE A 196 -15.87 -9.45 25.41
N ARG A 197 -16.82 -9.63 24.47
CA ARG A 197 -16.63 -10.44 23.26
C ARG A 197 -15.40 -10.00 22.48
N GLU A 198 -15.25 -8.70 22.25
CA GLU A 198 -14.18 -8.12 21.44
C GLU A 198 -12.99 -7.58 22.25
N PHE A 199 -12.96 -7.81 23.58
CA PHE A 199 -11.94 -7.26 24.47
C PHE A 199 -10.51 -7.50 23.98
N PHE A 200 -10.20 -8.75 23.60
CA PHE A 200 -8.88 -9.12 23.12
C PHE A 200 -8.51 -8.46 21.79
N GLY A 201 -9.48 -8.30 20.89
CA GLY A 201 -9.28 -7.59 19.63
C GLY A 201 -9.02 -6.12 19.84
N ILE A 202 -9.82 -5.47 20.69
CA ILE A 202 -9.65 -4.05 21.05
C ILE A 202 -8.28 -3.85 21.70
N LEU A 203 -7.91 -4.71 22.66
CA LEU A 203 -6.62 -4.66 23.32
C LEU A 203 -5.47 -4.83 22.32
N LEU A 204 -5.56 -5.80 21.41
CA LEU A 204 -4.56 -6.03 20.37
C LEU A 204 -4.39 -4.81 19.47
N THR A 205 -5.49 -4.20 19.02
CA THR A 205 -5.47 -2.99 18.19
C THR A 205 -4.87 -1.80 18.94
N LEU A 206 -5.22 -1.61 20.22
CA LEU A 206 -4.64 -0.54 21.04
C LEU A 206 -3.15 -0.76 21.29
N ILE A 207 -2.73 -2.01 21.52
CA ILE A 207 -1.30 -2.35 21.64
C ILE A 207 -0.59 -2.05 20.33
N TYR A 208 -1.17 -2.42 19.19
CA TYR A 208 -0.57 -2.19 17.88
C TYR A 208 -0.40 -0.70 17.55
N ILE A 209 -1.43 0.11 17.82
CA ILE A 209 -1.43 1.53 17.46
C ILE A 209 -0.66 2.39 18.46
N PHE A 210 -0.78 2.12 19.76
CA PHE A 210 -0.26 3.02 20.80
C PHE A 210 0.94 2.44 21.55
N ALA A 211 0.88 1.19 21.99
CA ALA A 211 1.95 0.61 22.80
C ALA A 211 3.19 0.25 21.96
N LEU A 212 2.99 -0.32 20.76
CA LEU A 212 4.06 -0.79 19.89
C LEU A 212 5.01 0.35 19.47
N PRO A 213 4.54 1.55 19.05
CA PRO A 213 5.42 2.70 18.85
C PRO A 213 6.30 3.03 20.06
N LEU A 214 5.74 2.97 21.27
CA LEU A 214 6.48 3.26 22.51
C LEU A 214 7.54 2.20 22.80
N LEU A 215 7.21 0.93 22.55
CA LEU A 215 8.15 -0.19 22.71
C LEU A 215 9.28 -0.12 21.68
N LEU A 216 8.98 0.19 20.42
CA LEU A 216 9.97 0.34 19.36
C LEU A 216 10.91 1.53 19.63
N ALA A 217 10.39 2.63 20.17
CA ALA A 217 11.20 3.79 20.57
C ALA A 217 12.23 3.45 21.66
N LYS A 218 11.91 2.53 22.57
CA LYS A 218 12.81 2.12 23.67
C LYS A 218 13.78 0.99 23.27
N SER A 219 13.51 0.29 22.19
CA SER A 219 14.26 -0.90 21.76
C SER A 219 14.99 -0.66 20.44
N PHE A 220 14.49 -1.20 19.33
CA PHE A 220 15.16 -1.24 18.03
C PHE A 220 15.28 0.11 17.33
N LEU A 221 14.35 1.04 17.56
CA LEU A 221 14.30 2.33 16.89
C LEU A 221 14.73 3.50 17.79
N LYS A 222 15.42 3.22 18.90
CA LYS A 222 15.92 4.25 19.82
C LYS A 222 16.77 5.32 19.13
N GLY A 223 17.68 4.90 18.24
CA GLY A 223 18.50 5.84 17.48
C GLY A 223 17.71 6.73 16.51
N TYR A 224 16.58 6.25 15.99
CA TYR A 224 15.68 7.08 15.17
C TYR A 224 14.85 8.03 16.03
N TYR A 225 14.38 7.58 17.18
CA TYR A 225 13.67 8.41 18.15
C TYR A 225 14.51 9.60 18.60
N GLU A 226 15.78 9.37 18.94
CA GLU A 226 16.71 10.43 19.36
C GLU A 226 17.01 11.43 18.24
N LYS A 227 17.11 10.97 16.98
CA LYS A 227 17.39 11.83 15.81
C LYS A 227 16.20 12.68 15.36
N LEU A 228 15.02 12.07 15.30
CA LEU A 228 13.81 12.71 14.75
C LEU A 228 13.06 13.53 15.80
N GLY A 229 13.25 13.22 17.08
CA GLY A 229 12.45 13.73 18.18
C GLY A 229 11.06 13.09 18.25
N PRO A 230 10.31 13.33 19.34
CA PRO A 230 9.10 12.57 19.65
C PRO A 230 8.00 12.70 18.60
N ALA A 231 7.64 13.94 18.20
CA ALA A 231 6.51 14.18 17.32
C ALA A 231 6.69 13.54 15.93
N ARG A 232 7.83 13.78 15.29
CA ARG A 232 8.13 13.22 13.96
C ARG A 232 8.24 11.70 14.00
N TYR A 233 8.86 11.16 15.05
CA TYR A 233 8.95 9.73 15.24
C TYR A 233 7.57 9.08 15.34
N TYR A 234 6.68 9.61 16.20
CA TYR A 234 5.34 9.00 16.39
C TYR A 234 4.49 9.08 15.13
N VAL A 235 4.54 10.19 14.39
CA VAL A 235 3.81 10.30 13.11
C VAL A 235 4.38 9.32 12.09
N GLY A 236 5.71 9.27 11.93
CA GLY A 236 6.36 8.38 10.98
C GLY A 236 6.13 6.90 11.28
N ILE A 237 6.25 6.49 12.54
CA ILE A 237 6.04 5.09 12.94
C ILE A 237 4.55 4.71 12.87
N PHE A 238 3.63 5.64 13.18
CA PHE A 238 2.20 5.40 13.00
C PHE A 238 1.87 5.13 11.53
N LEU A 239 2.32 5.99 10.61
CA LEU A 239 2.12 5.79 9.17
C LEU A 239 2.74 4.48 8.69
N PHE A 240 3.95 4.14 9.18
CA PHE A 240 4.62 2.89 8.85
C PHE A 240 3.85 1.66 9.36
N LEU A 241 3.33 1.69 10.59
CA LEU A 241 2.51 0.61 11.13
C LEU A 241 1.17 0.50 10.40
N MET A 242 0.54 1.61 10.04
CA MET A 242 -0.68 1.59 9.22
C MET A 242 -0.41 0.98 7.84
N MET A 243 0.74 1.25 7.23
CA MET A 243 1.17 0.59 6.00
C MET A 243 1.40 -0.92 6.22
N LEU A 244 2.05 -1.33 7.31
CA LEU A 244 2.29 -2.74 7.65
C LEU A 244 1.02 -3.50 8.05
N SER A 245 -0.03 -2.81 8.48
CA SER A 245 -1.31 -3.45 8.82
C SER A 245 -1.88 -4.25 7.66
N LEU A 246 -1.70 -3.78 6.41
CA LEU A 246 -2.15 -4.45 5.20
C LEU A 246 -1.50 -5.83 5.00
N PRO A 247 -0.16 -5.96 4.82
CA PRO A 247 0.45 -7.28 4.66
C PRO A 247 0.25 -8.17 5.89
N VAL A 248 0.22 -7.61 7.11
CA VAL A 248 -0.10 -8.39 8.33
C VAL A 248 -1.52 -8.97 8.24
N LYS A 249 -2.49 -8.16 7.80
CA LYS A 249 -3.88 -8.60 7.62
C LYS A 249 -4.02 -9.62 6.50
N MET A 250 -3.30 -9.45 5.39
CA MET A 250 -3.25 -10.42 4.29
C MET A 250 -2.73 -11.77 4.77
N LEU A 251 -1.62 -11.78 5.51
CA LEU A 251 -1.07 -13.02 6.10
C LEU A 251 -2.03 -13.65 7.10
N ALA A 252 -2.66 -12.86 7.97
CA ALA A 252 -3.66 -13.37 8.92
C ALA A 252 -4.87 -13.98 8.20
N ARG A 253 -5.26 -13.39 7.06
CA ARG A 253 -6.33 -13.91 6.21
C ARG A 253 -5.95 -15.22 5.54
N TRP A 254 -4.75 -15.34 4.99
CA TRP A 254 -4.32 -16.55 4.29
C TRP A 254 -3.98 -17.72 5.21
N LEU A 255 -3.33 -17.45 6.36
CA LEU A 255 -2.90 -18.50 7.29
C LEU A 255 -4.01 -18.94 8.23
N PHE A 256 -4.89 -18.02 8.64
CA PHE A 256 -5.87 -18.24 9.69
C PHE A 256 -7.31 -17.89 9.29
N ASN A 257 -7.60 -17.57 8.02
CA ASN A 257 -8.95 -17.16 7.58
C ASN A 257 -9.56 -16.00 8.41
N LEU A 258 -8.73 -15.20 9.07
CA LEU A 258 -9.17 -14.18 10.02
C LEU A 258 -9.85 -13.02 9.28
N LYS A 259 -11.18 -12.87 9.43
CA LYS A 259 -11.92 -11.78 8.78
C LYS A 259 -11.81 -10.46 9.53
N TYR A 260 -12.10 -10.44 10.82
CA TYR A 260 -11.99 -9.23 11.64
C TYR A 260 -11.20 -9.50 12.93
N VAL A 261 -10.35 -8.54 13.29
CA VAL A 261 -9.68 -8.44 14.58
C VAL A 261 -10.68 -7.96 15.63
N VAL A 262 -11.51 -6.98 15.26
CA VAL A 262 -12.61 -6.48 16.08
C VAL A 262 -13.87 -6.48 15.23
N ALA A 263 -14.93 -7.14 15.69
CA ALA A 263 -16.24 -7.15 15.05
C ALA A 263 -17.35 -6.71 16.02
N ILE A 264 -17.87 -5.50 15.80
CA ILE A 264 -18.97 -4.94 16.58
C ILE A 264 -20.14 -4.62 15.62
N PRO A 265 -20.96 -5.64 15.28
CA PRO A 265 -22.12 -5.46 14.41
C PRO A 265 -23.11 -4.41 14.92
N GLU A 266 -23.22 -4.25 16.24
CA GLU A 266 -24.14 -3.32 16.89
C GLU A 266 -23.90 -1.85 16.50
N PHE A 267 -22.66 -1.51 16.14
CA PHE A 267 -22.27 -0.16 15.70
C PHE A 267 -21.73 -0.13 14.27
N PHE A 268 -21.87 -1.23 13.52
CA PHE A 268 -21.25 -1.40 12.19
C PHE A 268 -19.74 -1.12 12.19
N PHE A 269 -19.06 -1.49 13.29
CA PHE A 269 -17.63 -1.21 13.46
C PHE A 269 -16.82 -2.49 13.37
N ASN A 270 -16.06 -2.62 12.28
CA ASN A 270 -15.21 -3.79 12.03
C ASN A 270 -13.79 -3.35 11.62
N ILE A 271 -12.78 -4.01 12.18
CA ILE A 271 -11.34 -3.82 11.91
C ILE A 271 -10.70 -5.15 11.55
#